data_AF-A0A672MH03-F1
#
_entry.id   AF-A0A672MH03-F1
#
_cell.length_a   1.000
_cell.length_b   1.000
_cell.length_c   1.000
_cell.angle_alpha   90.00
_cell.angle_beta   90.00
_cell.angle_gamma   90.00
#
_symmetry.space_group_name_H-M   'P 1'
#
loop_
_entity.id
_entity.type
_entity.pdbx_description
1 polymer ?
#
loop_
_entity_poly.entity_id
_entity_poly.type
_entity_poly.pdbx_seq_one_letter_code
_entity_poly.pdbx_strand_id
1 'polypeptide(L)'
;MPKPVNVRVTTMDAELEFAVQPSTTGKQLFDQVVKTIGLREIWYFGLQCMDSKGYLTWLKLDKKVSSQDVKKENPLQFKFRAKFFPEDVTDELIQDITQKLFFMQVKDGILSDEIYCPPETAVLLASYSVQAKFGDFSKEVHRPGYLTSDRLLPQRVLDQHKLSRDQWEERIQVWHEEHRGMLKEDAMLEYLKIAQDLEMYGVNYFDIKNKKGTQLWLGVDALGLNIYEKEDKLTPKIGFPWSEIRNISFNDKKFSIKPIDKKAPDFVFYSPRLRINKRILQLCMGNHELYMRRRKPDTIEVQQMKAQAREEKQHKQMERAQLEGEKKRREAIEIEKEQMEKEKQDLMMRLYQFEEKTKKAEKDLQEQMQRAMQLDRERRLAEEEAARLEAERQAALFAKEELARQAQDQLKSQEQLAAELAEHTARIALLEEAKKRKEEEAMTWQNRAQEAQHDLVKTREELHTVMTTPPLPPPPPAYEPDENEYEDGESNSSYSADLQTGGINDHRYEEQRITEAEKNERVQKQLLALTSELSQARDDTKKTPNDLLHTENMRAGRDKYKTLRQIRQGNTKQRIDEFEAL
;
A
#
# COMPACT_ATOMS: atom_id res chain seq x y z
N MET A 1 -29.75 -33.74 -42.42
CA MET A 1 -29.36 -32.38 -41.96
C MET A 1 -27.92 -32.12 -42.36
N PRO A 2 -27.48 -30.86 -42.54
CA PRO A 2 -26.05 -30.54 -42.68
C PRO A 2 -25.31 -30.97 -41.41
N LYS A 3 -24.09 -31.53 -41.55
CA LYS A 3 -23.24 -31.79 -40.37
C LYS A 3 -22.74 -30.46 -39.79
N PRO A 4 -22.74 -30.28 -38.45
CA PRO A 4 -22.11 -29.12 -37.83
C PRO A 4 -20.59 -29.13 -38.08
N VAL A 5 -19.98 -27.94 -38.02
CA VAL A 5 -18.55 -27.72 -38.11
C VAL A 5 -18.07 -27.27 -36.73
N ASN A 6 -17.16 -28.02 -36.12
CA ASN A 6 -16.57 -27.63 -34.84
C ASN A 6 -15.53 -26.53 -35.07
N VAL A 7 -15.53 -25.53 -34.20
CA VAL A 7 -14.67 -24.34 -34.27
C VAL A 7 -14.10 -24.08 -32.88
N ARG A 8 -12.79 -23.85 -32.80
CA ARG A 8 -12.11 -23.35 -31.59
C ARG A 8 -11.63 -21.93 -31.84
N VAL A 9 -11.86 -21.06 -30.86
CA VAL A 9 -11.40 -19.67 -30.87
C VAL A 9 -10.60 -19.42 -29.59
N THR A 10 -9.29 -19.19 -29.75
CA THR A 10 -8.37 -18.87 -28.65
C THR A 10 -8.21 -17.35 -28.56
N THR A 11 -8.56 -16.73 -27.43
CA THR A 11 -8.30 -15.30 -27.14
C THR A 11 -6.84 -15.13 -26.65
N MET A 12 -6.55 -14.17 -25.78
CA MET A 12 -5.29 -14.15 -25.02
C MET A 12 -5.40 -14.90 -23.68
N ASP A 13 -6.61 -15.15 -23.19
CA ASP A 13 -6.93 -15.58 -21.83
C ASP A 13 -7.89 -16.77 -21.71
N ALA A 14 -8.50 -17.22 -22.82
CA ALA A 14 -9.48 -18.30 -22.87
C ALA A 14 -9.43 -19.08 -24.20
N GLU A 15 -9.92 -20.33 -24.18
CA GLU A 15 -10.31 -21.07 -25.38
C GLU A 15 -11.83 -21.29 -25.38
N LEU A 16 -12.47 -21.01 -26.52
CA LEU A 16 -13.91 -21.17 -26.71
C LEU A 16 -14.17 -22.18 -27.82
N GLU A 17 -15.00 -23.19 -27.56
CA GLU A 17 -15.40 -24.18 -28.58
C GLU A 17 -16.89 -24.06 -28.94
N PHE A 18 -17.18 -24.09 -30.25
CA PHE A 18 -18.52 -23.93 -30.80
C PHE A 18 -18.80 -24.93 -31.92
N ALA A 19 -20.02 -25.44 -32.00
CA ALA A 19 -20.53 -26.16 -33.16
C ALA A 19 -21.33 -25.20 -34.05
N VAL A 20 -20.75 -24.77 -35.18
CA VAL A 20 -21.39 -23.83 -36.12
C VAL A 20 -22.02 -24.56 -37.30
N GLN A 21 -22.95 -23.91 -37.99
CA GLN A 21 -23.55 -24.48 -39.21
C GLN A 21 -22.65 -24.22 -40.42
N PRO A 22 -22.65 -25.06 -41.47
CA PRO A 22 -21.96 -24.78 -42.73
C PRO A 22 -22.41 -23.50 -43.45
N SER A 23 -23.55 -22.93 -43.04
CA SER A 23 -24.10 -21.64 -43.47
C SER A 23 -23.50 -20.42 -42.76
N THR A 24 -22.89 -20.59 -41.59
CA THR A 24 -22.47 -19.51 -40.68
C THR A 24 -21.47 -18.55 -41.32
N THR A 25 -21.72 -17.23 -41.19
CA THR A 25 -20.84 -16.16 -41.68
C THR A 25 -19.70 -15.86 -40.70
N GLY A 26 -18.63 -15.24 -41.19
CA GLY A 26 -17.54 -14.75 -40.34
C GLY A 26 -18.05 -13.74 -39.31
N LYS A 27 -19.03 -12.89 -39.66
CA LYS A 27 -19.68 -11.99 -38.69
C LYS A 27 -20.42 -12.77 -37.61
N GLN A 28 -21.20 -13.80 -37.94
CA GLN A 28 -21.92 -14.59 -36.94
C GLN A 28 -20.98 -15.30 -35.95
N LEU A 29 -19.86 -15.86 -36.42
CA LEU A 29 -18.85 -16.45 -35.54
C LEU A 29 -18.17 -15.38 -34.67
N PHE A 30 -17.82 -14.23 -35.23
CA PHE A 30 -17.22 -13.11 -34.49
C PHE A 30 -18.18 -12.54 -33.43
N ASP A 31 -19.45 -12.29 -33.80
CA ASP A 31 -20.52 -11.81 -32.93
C ASP A 31 -20.76 -12.77 -31.76
N GLN A 32 -20.64 -14.08 -31.99
CA GLN A 32 -20.74 -15.11 -30.95
C GLN A 32 -19.57 -15.02 -29.97
N VAL A 33 -18.33 -14.91 -30.46
CA VAL A 33 -17.11 -14.79 -29.64
C VAL A 33 -17.18 -13.55 -28.74
N VAL A 34 -17.44 -12.36 -29.31
CA VAL A 34 -17.41 -11.11 -28.54
C VAL A 34 -18.51 -11.04 -27.49
N LYS A 35 -19.68 -11.64 -27.74
CA LYS A 35 -20.75 -11.79 -26.74
C LYS A 35 -20.37 -12.73 -25.61
N THR A 36 -19.69 -13.85 -25.89
CA THR A 36 -19.23 -14.78 -24.84
C THR A 36 -18.20 -14.15 -23.91
N ILE A 37 -17.43 -13.14 -24.35
CA ILE A 37 -16.43 -12.43 -23.53
C ILE A 37 -16.87 -11.02 -23.05
N GLY A 38 -18.08 -10.57 -23.37
CA GLY A 38 -18.59 -9.24 -22.95
C GLY A 38 -17.97 -8.02 -23.65
N LEU A 39 -17.33 -8.19 -24.81
CA LEU A 39 -16.59 -7.13 -25.51
C LEU A 39 -17.47 -6.35 -26.51
N ARG A 40 -17.53 -5.03 -26.34
CA ARG A 40 -18.27 -4.06 -27.19
C ARG A 40 -17.37 -3.29 -28.16
N GLU A 41 -16.08 -3.09 -27.84
CA GLU A 41 -15.09 -2.36 -28.66
C GLU A 41 -14.59 -3.17 -29.87
N ILE A 42 -15.53 -3.75 -30.62
CA ILE A 42 -15.29 -4.77 -31.65
C ILE A 42 -14.39 -4.30 -32.80
N TRP A 43 -14.29 -2.99 -33.03
CA TRP A 43 -13.60 -2.40 -34.17
C TRP A 43 -12.08 -2.60 -34.17
N TYR A 44 -11.47 -2.87 -33.01
CA TYR A 44 -10.05 -3.22 -32.95
C TYR A 44 -9.76 -4.67 -33.39
N PHE A 45 -10.72 -5.58 -33.25
CA PHE A 45 -10.45 -7.03 -33.22
C PHE A 45 -10.78 -7.75 -34.54
N GLY A 46 -10.24 -8.96 -34.66
CA GLY A 46 -10.59 -9.90 -35.72
C GLY A 46 -10.26 -11.34 -35.35
N LEU A 47 -10.72 -12.27 -36.20
CA LEU A 47 -10.36 -13.69 -36.11
C LEU A 47 -9.24 -13.98 -37.13
N GLN A 48 -8.07 -14.37 -36.65
CA GLN A 48 -7.01 -14.93 -37.49
C GLN A 48 -7.19 -16.43 -37.67
N CYS A 49 -6.80 -16.99 -38.81
CA CYS A 49 -6.66 -18.43 -39.01
C CYS A 49 -5.54 -18.75 -40.01
N MET A 50 -5.02 -19.97 -39.97
CA MET A 50 -4.18 -20.51 -41.04
C MET A 50 -5.04 -20.92 -42.23
N ASP A 51 -4.56 -20.69 -43.45
CA ASP A 51 -5.16 -21.21 -44.67
C ASP A 51 -4.64 -22.61 -45.06
N SER A 52 -5.18 -23.18 -46.15
CA SER A 52 -4.72 -24.48 -46.68
C SER A 52 -3.25 -24.51 -47.12
N LYS A 53 -2.57 -23.36 -47.16
CA LYS A 53 -1.17 -23.19 -47.58
C LYS A 53 -0.25 -22.81 -46.42
N GLY A 54 -0.75 -22.86 -45.18
CA GLY A 54 0.01 -22.61 -43.95
C GLY A 54 0.28 -21.13 -43.64
N TYR A 55 -0.34 -20.19 -44.36
CA TYR A 55 -0.17 -18.75 -44.11
C TYR A 55 -1.32 -18.19 -43.26
N LEU A 56 -1.02 -17.24 -42.38
CA LEU A 56 -2.03 -16.52 -41.61
C LEU A 56 -2.93 -15.65 -42.53
N THR A 57 -4.22 -15.63 -42.21
CA THR A 57 -5.27 -14.79 -42.81
C THR A 57 -6.15 -14.19 -41.71
N TRP A 58 -6.77 -13.05 -42.00
CA TRP A 58 -7.93 -12.58 -41.24
C TRP A 58 -9.21 -13.10 -41.89
N LEU A 59 -10.10 -13.68 -41.08
CA LEU A 59 -11.42 -14.14 -41.50
C LEU A 59 -12.25 -12.95 -41.98
N LYS A 60 -12.93 -13.10 -43.13
CA LYS A 60 -13.82 -12.08 -43.68
C LYS A 60 -15.21 -12.22 -43.11
N LEU A 61 -15.72 -11.14 -42.52
CA LEU A 61 -17.01 -11.14 -41.84
C LEU A 61 -18.19 -11.28 -42.81
N ASP A 62 -18.05 -10.78 -44.04
CA ASP A 62 -19.06 -10.82 -45.13
C ASP A 62 -19.26 -12.20 -45.76
N LYS A 63 -18.44 -13.21 -45.44
CA LYS A 63 -18.44 -14.52 -46.11
C LYS A 63 -18.67 -15.67 -45.15
N LYS A 64 -19.22 -16.78 -45.67
CA LYS A 64 -19.39 -18.03 -44.91
C LYS A 64 -18.03 -18.56 -44.48
N VAL A 65 -17.89 -19.01 -43.23
CA VAL A 65 -16.61 -19.55 -42.71
C VAL A 65 -16.15 -20.74 -43.57
N SER A 66 -17.10 -21.63 -43.89
CA SER A 66 -16.95 -22.79 -44.80
C SER A 66 -16.55 -22.46 -46.25
N SER A 67 -16.74 -21.20 -46.69
CA SER A 67 -16.42 -20.76 -48.06
C SER A 67 -15.06 -20.06 -48.19
N GLN A 68 -14.34 -19.92 -47.08
CA GLN A 68 -13.04 -19.28 -47.03
C GLN A 68 -11.92 -20.34 -47.03
N ASP A 69 -10.73 -19.94 -47.49
CA ASP A 69 -9.54 -20.79 -47.51
C ASP A 69 -8.97 -20.92 -46.09
N VAL A 70 -9.63 -21.71 -45.25
CA VAL A 70 -9.23 -22.06 -43.88
C VAL A 70 -8.64 -23.46 -43.89
N LYS A 71 -7.57 -23.68 -43.13
CA LYS A 71 -6.95 -25.00 -42.95
C LYS A 71 -7.98 -26.00 -42.42
N LYS A 72 -8.15 -27.13 -43.10
CA LYS A 72 -9.20 -28.12 -42.82
C LYS A 72 -8.82 -29.01 -41.64
N GLU A 73 -9.10 -28.51 -40.45
CA GLU A 73 -8.89 -29.19 -39.16
C GLU A 73 -10.24 -29.40 -38.44
N ASN A 74 -10.24 -30.23 -37.39
CA ASN A 74 -11.43 -30.49 -36.55
C ASN A 74 -11.01 -30.47 -35.08
N PRO A 75 -11.35 -29.42 -34.29
CA PRO A 75 -12.05 -28.20 -34.72
C PRO A 75 -11.22 -27.32 -35.66
N LEU A 76 -11.88 -26.43 -36.41
CA LEU A 76 -11.24 -25.34 -37.14
C LEU A 76 -10.63 -24.34 -36.16
N GLN A 77 -9.36 -23.99 -36.35
CA GLN A 77 -8.59 -23.17 -35.42
C GLN A 77 -8.61 -21.68 -35.79
N PHE A 78 -9.05 -20.83 -34.85
CA PHE A 78 -8.99 -19.37 -34.94
C PHE A 78 -8.34 -18.75 -33.72
N LYS A 79 -7.63 -17.63 -33.92
CA LYS A 79 -7.14 -16.76 -32.83
C LYS A 79 -7.90 -15.44 -32.86
N PHE A 80 -8.55 -15.07 -31.76
CA PHE A 80 -9.14 -13.73 -31.59
C PHE A 80 -8.03 -12.77 -31.16
N ARG A 81 -7.75 -11.74 -31.98
CA ARG A 81 -6.61 -10.83 -31.81
C ARG A 81 -6.96 -9.41 -32.23
N ALA A 82 -6.34 -8.43 -31.59
CA ALA A 82 -6.37 -7.04 -32.06
C ALA A 82 -5.67 -6.97 -33.43
N LYS A 83 -6.39 -6.40 -34.41
CA LYS A 83 -5.98 -6.17 -35.81
C LYS A 83 -5.56 -4.73 -36.02
N PHE A 84 -6.25 -3.81 -35.35
CA PHE A 84 -6.01 -2.38 -35.35
C PHE A 84 -5.70 -1.92 -33.93
N PHE A 85 -4.94 -0.85 -33.80
CA PHE A 85 -4.50 -0.29 -32.53
C PHE A 85 -5.11 1.10 -32.31
N PRO A 86 -5.25 1.56 -31.06
CA PRO A 86 -5.57 2.96 -30.77
C PRO A 86 -4.46 3.90 -31.28
N GLU A 87 -4.78 5.17 -31.46
CA GLU A 87 -3.78 6.24 -31.52
C GLU A 87 -3.26 6.53 -30.10
N ASP A 88 -4.13 6.76 -29.10
CA ASP A 88 -3.74 6.78 -27.68
C ASP A 88 -4.53 5.77 -26.85
N VAL A 89 -3.82 4.87 -26.15
CA VAL A 89 -4.44 3.84 -25.30
C VAL A 89 -5.26 4.42 -24.14
N THR A 90 -4.94 5.64 -23.68
CA THR A 90 -5.56 6.29 -22.52
C THR A 90 -6.96 6.77 -22.83
N ASP A 91 -7.18 7.29 -24.04
CA ASP A 91 -8.42 7.99 -24.44
C ASP A 91 -9.39 7.08 -25.24
N GLU A 92 -8.90 5.94 -25.73
CA GLU A 92 -9.60 5.05 -26.66
C GLU A 92 -9.95 3.64 -26.13
N LEU A 93 -9.33 3.14 -25.06
CA LEU A 93 -9.59 1.78 -24.55
C LEU A 93 -10.50 1.82 -23.33
N ILE A 94 -11.78 1.48 -23.53
CA ILE A 94 -12.85 1.85 -22.62
C ILE A 94 -13.16 0.76 -21.58
N GLN A 95 -13.22 -0.51 -22.00
CA GLN A 95 -13.57 -1.64 -21.14
C GLN A 95 -12.34 -2.38 -20.61
N ASP A 96 -12.39 -2.85 -19.35
CA ASP A 96 -11.39 -3.70 -18.72
C ASP A 96 -11.01 -4.92 -19.60
N ILE A 97 -11.99 -5.57 -20.24
CA ILE A 97 -11.74 -6.72 -21.13
C ILE A 97 -10.94 -6.34 -22.38
N THR A 98 -11.19 -5.15 -22.94
CA THR A 98 -10.44 -4.63 -24.09
C THR A 98 -9.02 -4.29 -23.70
N GLN A 99 -8.85 -3.55 -22.60
CA GLN A 99 -7.53 -3.22 -22.03
C GLN A 99 -6.73 -4.50 -21.73
N LYS A 100 -7.33 -5.49 -21.07
CA LYS A 100 -6.74 -6.80 -20.77
C LYS A 100 -6.26 -7.54 -22.01
N LEU A 101 -7.09 -7.61 -23.06
CA LEU A 101 -6.72 -8.31 -24.30
C LEU A 101 -5.62 -7.57 -25.07
N PHE A 102 -5.62 -6.23 -25.09
CA PHE A 102 -4.52 -5.44 -25.63
C PHE A 102 -3.23 -5.64 -24.83
N PHE A 103 -3.28 -5.49 -23.50
CA PHE A 103 -2.16 -5.69 -22.59
C PHE A 103 -1.51 -7.06 -22.81
N MET A 104 -2.30 -8.13 -22.83
CA MET A 104 -1.77 -9.47 -23.05
C MET A 104 -1.17 -9.65 -24.44
N GLN A 105 -1.80 -9.14 -25.51
CA GLN A 105 -1.26 -9.26 -26.87
C GLN A 105 0.02 -8.44 -27.08
N VAL A 106 0.09 -7.22 -26.52
CA VAL A 106 1.29 -6.36 -26.58
C VAL A 106 2.41 -6.98 -25.75
N LYS A 107 2.10 -7.52 -24.57
CA LYS A 107 3.08 -8.25 -23.75
C LYS A 107 3.61 -9.50 -24.46
N ASP A 108 2.76 -10.30 -25.10
CA ASP A 108 3.19 -11.47 -25.89
C ASP A 108 4.14 -11.04 -27.02
N GLY A 109 3.81 -9.94 -27.73
CA GLY A 109 4.67 -9.36 -28.77
C GLY A 109 6.02 -8.82 -28.26
N ILE A 110 6.06 -8.21 -27.08
CA ILE A 110 7.31 -7.74 -26.45
C ILE A 110 8.15 -8.92 -25.96
N LEU A 111 7.56 -9.86 -25.23
CA LEU A 111 8.27 -11.02 -24.66
C LEU A 111 8.85 -11.94 -25.75
N SER A 112 8.22 -11.99 -26.93
CA SER A 112 8.67 -12.74 -28.10
C SER A 112 9.68 -12.02 -28.99
N ASP A 113 10.06 -10.77 -28.66
CA ASP A 113 10.86 -9.87 -29.49
C ASP A 113 10.24 -9.60 -30.89
N GLU A 114 8.91 -9.79 -31.08
CA GLU A 114 8.18 -9.26 -32.26
C GLU A 114 8.11 -7.72 -32.22
N ILE A 115 7.99 -7.15 -31.01
CA ILE A 115 8.09 -5.72 -30.72
C ILE A 115 9.41 -5.52 -29.97
N TYR A 116 10.35 -4.77 -30.56
CA TYR A 116 11.57 -4.38 -29.85
C TYR A 116 11.22 -3.51 -28.63
N CYS A 117 11.86 -3.81 -27.51
CA CYS A 117 11.77 -3.06 -26.26
C CYS A 117 13.17 -2.96 -25.61
N PRO A 118 13.66 -1.75 -25.26
CA PRO A 118 14.94 -1.61 -24.57
C PRO A 118 14.87 -2.21 -23.15
N PRO A 119 16.00 -2.64 -22.57
CA PRO A 119 15.99 -3.46 -21.36
C PRO A 119 15.44 -2.74 -20.12
N GLU A 120 15.70 -1.44 -19.96
CA GLU A 120 15.14 -0.59 -18.91
C GLU A 120 13.60 -0.56 -18.97
N THR A 121 13.03 -0.30 -20.15
CA THR A 121 11.57 -0.33 -20.36
C THR A 121 11.01 -1.73 -20.16
N ALA A 122 11.73 -2.78 -20.57
CA ALA A 122 11.29 -4.16 -20.38
C ALA A 122 11.14 -4.55 -18.90
N VAL A 123 12.03 -4.08 -18.01
CA VAL A 123 11.92 -4.31 -16.56
C VAL A 123 10.78 -3.50 -15.94
N LEU A 124 10.61 -2.24 -16.34
CA LEU A 124 9.49 -1.43 -15.86
C LEU A 124 8.15 -2.07 -16.27
N LEU A 125 8.01 -2.45 -17.54
CA LEU A 125 6.85 -3.19 -18.06
C LEU A 125 6.66 -4.55 -17.34
N ALA A 126 7.73 -5.26 -17.01
CA ALA A 126 7.65 -6.49 -16.21
C ALA A 126 6.99 -6.23 -14.86
N SER A 127 7.39 -5.19 -14.13
CA SER A 127 6.81 -4.85 -12.82
C SER A 127 5.31 -4.50 -12.89
N TYR A 128 4.88 -3.73 -13.90
CA TYR A 128 3.46 -3.49 -14.17
C TYR A 128 2.70 -4.79 -14.48
N SER A 129 3.30 -5.70 -15.26
CA SER A 129 2.69 -7.01 -15.50
C SER A 129 2.63 -7.91 -14.27
N VAL A 130 3.47 -7.68 -13.25
CA VAL A 130 3.40 -8.40 -11.97
C VAL A 130 2.27 -7.83 -11.13
N GLN A 131 2.18 -6.49 -10.97
CA GLN A 131 1.05 -5.82 -10.31
C GLN A 131 -0.30 -6.21 -10.94
N ALA A 132 -0.40 -6.21 -12.27
CA ALA A 132 -1.61 -6.62 -12.99
C ALA A 132 -2.02 -8.09 -12.75
N LYS A 133 -1.06 -8.98 -12.47
CA LYS A 133 -1.33 -10.40 -12.18
C LYS A 133 -1.68 -10.61 -10.71
N PHE A 134 -0.78 -10.24 -9.81
CA PHE A 134 -0.85 -10.57 -8.40
C PHE A 134 -1.66 -9.54 -7.59
N GLY A 135 -1.56 -8.25 -7.94
CA GLY A 135 -1.97 -7.13 -7.08
C GLY A 135 -0.87 -6.78 -6.08
N ASP A 136 -1.15 -5.80 -5.20
CA ASP A 136 -0.19 -5.22 -4.25
C ASP A 136 0.76 -6.24 -3.60
N PHE A 137 2.06 -5.91 -3.60
CA PHE A 137 3.06 -6.77 -3.00
C PHE A 137 2.92 -6.92 -1.48
N SER A 138 2.90 -8.16 -0.97
CA SER A 138 2.99 -8.50 0.45
C SER A 138 4.10 -9.51 0.72
N LYS A 139 4.98 -9.19 1.69
CA LYS A 139 6.14 -10.01 2.09
C LYS A 139 5.76 -11.38 2.71
N GLU A 140 4.52 -11.52 3.16
CA GLU A 140 4.00 -12.77 3.73
C GLU A 140 3.64 -13.80 2.65
N VAL A 141 3.10 -13.30 1.53
CA VAL A 141 2.56 -14.07 0.40
C VAL A 141 3.60 -14.24 -0.70
N HIS A 142 4.24 -13.14 -1.12
CA HIS A 142 5.22 -13.09 -2.20
C HIS A 142 6.63 -13.33 -1.63
N ARG A 143 6.93 -14.62 -1.38
CA ARG A 143 8.25 -15.09 -0.95
C ARG A 143 9.19 -15.21 -2.17
N PRO A 144 10.52 -15.16 -2.00
CA PRO A 144 11.47 -15.37 -3.09
C PRO A 144 11.18 -16.64 -3.88
N GLY A 145 11.11 -16.53 -5.22
CA GLY A 145 10.68 -17.57 -6.14
C GLY A 145 9.23 -17.41 -6.65
N TYR A 146 8.46 -16.42 -6.19
CA TYR A 146 7.08 -16.20 -6.64
C TYR A 146 6.95 -15.78 -8.12
N LEU A 147 8.02 -15.26 -8.74
CA LEU A 147 8.06 -14.94 -10.18
C LEU A 147 8.71 -16.06 -11.04
N THR A 148 9.20 -17.13 -10.42
CA THR A 148 9.93 -18.21 -11.09
C THR A 148 9.05 -19.10 -12.00
N SER A 149 7.72 -18.96 -11.96
CA SER A 149 6.80 -19.52 -12.96
C SER A 149 6.68 -18.69 -14.25
N ASP A 150 7.05 -17.41 -14.23
CA ASP A 150 6.63 -16.46 -15.26
C ASP A 150 7.74 -16.06 -16.23
N ARG A 151 7.34 -15.85 -17.49
CA ARG A 151 8.16 -15.20 -18.53
C ARG A 151 7.89 -13.70 -18.44
N LEU A 152 8.80 -12.95 -17.83
CA LEU A 152 8.64 -11.52 -17.56
C LEU A 152 9.50 -10.61 -18.44
N LEU A 153 10.56 -11.14 -19.05
CA LEU A 153 11.47 -10.39 -19.92
C LEU A 153 11.67 -11.08 -21.28
N PRO A 154 11.99 -10.34 -22.36
CA PRO A 154 12.43 -10.91 -23.63
C PRO A 154 13.78 -11.63 -23.48
N GLN A 155 14.02 -12.68 -24.27
CA GLN A 155 15.26 -13.49 -24.14
C GLN A 155 16.51 -12.65 -24.39
N ARG A 156 16.46 -11.72 -25.37
CA ARG A 156 17.52 -10.73 -25.64
C ARG A 156 17.90 -9.89 -24.42
N VAL A 157 16.93 -9.55 -23.55
CA VAL A 157 17.17 -8.73 -22.35
C VAL A 157 17.87 -9.56 -21.27
N LEU A 158 17.45 -10.82 -21.09
CA LEU A 158 18.11 -11.77 -20.20
C LEU A 158 19.54 -12.05 -20.64
N ASP A 159 19.73 -12.37 -21.93
CA ASP A 159 21.04 -12.76 -22.47
C ASP A 159 22.06 -11.62 -22.39
N GLN A 160 21.65 -10.36 -22.61
CA GLN A 160 22.56 -9.21 -22.64
C GLN A 160 23.00 -8.67 -21.26
N HIS A 161 22.61 -9.31 -20.15
CA HIS A 161 23.07 -8.93 -18.80
C HIS A 161 23.63 -10.13 -18.02
N LYS A 162 24.60 -9.86 -17.15
CA LYS A 162 25.26 -10.83 -16.27
C LYS A 162 24.53 -10.95 -14.93
N LEU A 163 23.23 -11.24 -15.00
CA LEU A 163 22.33 -11.38 -13.84
C LEU A 163 21.77 -12.80 -13.75
N SER A 164 21.67 -13.36 -12.54
CA SER A 164 20.93 -14.60 -12.28
C SER A 164 19.43 -14.39 -12.44
N ARG A 165 18.65 -15.49 -12.49
CA ARG A 165 17.18 -15.40 -12.49
C ARG A 165 16.67 -14.70 -11.23
N ASP A 166 17.27 -15.01 -10.09
CA ASP A 166 16.90 -14.47 -8.79
C ASP A 166 17.21 -12.96 -8.73
N GLN A 167 18.35 -12.53 -9.28
CA GLN A 167 18.72 -11.11 -9.39
C GLN A 167 17.82 -10.30 -10.35
N TRP A 168 17.15 -10.97 -11.30
CA TRP A 168 16.08 -10.38 -12.10
C TRP A 168 14.76 -10.32 -11.32
N GLU A 169 14.41 -11.37 -10.58
CA GLU A 169 13.23 -11.43 -9.72
C GLU A 169 13.28 -10.35 -8.61
N GLU A 170 14.42 -10.18 -7.95
CA GLU A 170 14.69 -9.11 -6.97
C GLU A 170 14.43 -7.71 -7.56
N ARG A 171 14.97 -7.43 -8.75
CA ARG A 171 14.79 -6.13 -9.43
C ARG A 171 13.33 -5.87 -9.78
N ILE A 172 12.66 -6.86 -10.36
CA ILE A 172 11.23 -6.75 -10.71
C ILE A 172 10.38 -6.62 -9.44
N GLN A 173 10.76 -7.26 -8.32
CA GLN A 173 10.09 -7.10 -7.02
C GLN A 173 10.22 -5.67 -6.49
N VAL A 174 11.40 -5.05 -6.51
CA VAL A 174 11.57 -3.65 -6.04
C VAL A 174 10.65 -2.71 -6.82
N TRP A 175 10.58 -2.86 -8.14
CA TRP A 175 9.67 -2.07 -8.97
C TRP A 175 8.19 -2.46 -8.84
N HIS A 176 7.88 -3.66 -8.32
CA HIS A 176 6.51 -4.08 -7.96
C HIS A 176 6.08 -3.51 -6.59
N GLU A 177 6.99 -3.39 -5.60
CA GLU A 177 6.73 -2.72 -4.32
C GLU A 177 6.33 -1.24 -4.54
N GLU A 178 6.90 -0.57 -5.56
CA GLU A 178 6.55 0.78 -5.99
C GLU A 178 5.12 0.95 -6.56
N HIS A 179 4.47 -0.12 -7.06
CA HIS A 179 3.13 -0.03 -7.65
C HIS A 179 1.99 -0.24 -6.64
N ARG A 180 2.33 -0.39 -5.35
CA ARG A 180 1.36 -0.59 -4.26
C ARG A 180 0.26 0.48 -4.26
N GLY A 181 -1.00 0.03 -4.24
CA GLY A 181 -2.20 0.86 -4.37
C GLY A 181 -2.82 0.80 -5.76
N MET A 182 -2.07 0.46 -6.81
CA MET A 182 -2.57 0.45 -8.19
C MET A 182 -3.55 -0.71 -8.45
N LEU A 183 -4.68 -0.43 -9.09
CA LEU A 183 -5.61 -1.48 -9.54
C LEU A 183 -4.98 -2.33 -10.65
N LYS A 184 -5.48 -3.55 -10.87
CA LYS A 184 -4.94 -4.45 -11.90
C LYS A 184 -5.18 -3.89 -13.29
N GLU A 185 -6.31 -3.23 -13.47
CA GLU A 185 -6.79 -2.55 -14.66
C GLU A 185 -5.91 -1.33 -14.96
N ASP A 186 -5.66 -0.48 -13.95
CA ASP A 186 -4.72 0.63 -14.06
C ASP A 186 -3.29 0.15 -14.39
N ALA A 187 -2.81 -0.94 -13.79
CA ALA A 187 -1.49 -1.51 -14.10
C ALA A 187 -1.41 -2.06 -15.53
N MET A 188 -2.50 -2.60 -16.10
CA MET A 188 -2.57 -2.97 -17.51
C MET A 188 -2.58 -1.74 -18.44
N LEU A 189 -3.21 -0.63 -18.01
CA LEU A 189 -3.23 0.62 -18.77
C LEU A 189 -1.89 1.34 -18.74
N GLU A 190 -1.22 1.46 -17.59
CA GLU A 190 0.13 2.05 -17.48
C GLU A 190 1.18 1.24 -18.27
N TYR A 191 1.07 -0.11 -18.27
CA TYR A 191 1.85 -0.96 -19.18
C TYR A 191 1.64 -0.55 -20.64
N LEU A 192 0.39 -0.36 -21.06
CA LEU A 192 0.05 0.02 -22.43
C LEU A 192 0.49 1.45 -22.79
N LYS A 193 0.44 2.41 -21.85
CA LYS A 193 0.89 3.80 -22.05
C LYS A 193 2.38 3.88 -22.31
N ILE A 194 3.17 3.06 -21.64
CA ILE A 194 4.62 2.96 -21.88
C ILE A 194 4.91 2.17 -23.15
N ALA A 195 4.16 1.09 -23.41
CA ALA A 195 4.36 0.24 -24.58
C ALA A 195 3.96 0.91 -25.92
N GLN A 196 2.99 1.84 -25.93
CA GLN A 196 2.57 2.52 -27.17
C GLN A 196 3.66 3.39 -27.80
N ASP A 197 4.63 3.84 -26.99
CA ASP A 197 5.73 4.72 -27.41
C ASP A 197 6.89 3.95 -28.07
N LEU A 198 6.93 2.63 -27.95
CA LEU A 198 7.93 1.78 -28.61
C LEU A 198 7.83 1.92 -30.14
N GLU A 199 8.96 2.02 -30.82
CA GLU A 199 9.01 2.37 -32.25
C GLU A 199 8.27 1.35 -33.14
N MET A 200 8.27 0.07 -32.73
CA MET A 200 7.60 -1.02 -33.44
C MET A 200 6.13 -1.24 -33.02
N TYR A 201 5.64 -0.58 -31.96
CA TYR A 201 4.27 -0.80 -31.46
C TYR A 201 3.22 -0.41 -32.51
N GLY A 202 2.30 -1.33 -32.79
CA GLY A 202 1.17 -1.17 -33.73
C GLY A 202 1.53 -1.31 -35.21
N VAL A 203 2.83 -1.36 -35.56
CA VAL A 203 3.29 -1.27 -36.95
C VAL A 203 3.19 -2.62 -37.67
N ASN A 204 2.36 -2.68 -38.72
CA ASN A 204 2.34 -3.83 -39.65
C ASN A 204 3.38 -3.63 -40.76
N TYR A 205 4.52 -4.31 -40.66
CA TYR A 205 5.60 -4.26 -41.67
C TYR A 205 5.32 -5.15 -42.90
N PHE A 206 5.64 -4.64 -44.10
CA PHE A 206 5.54 -5.35 -45.38
C PHE A 206 6.74 -5.12 -46.28
N ASP A 207 7.24 -6.18 -46.91
CA ASP A 207 8.25 -6.09 -47.98
C ASP A 207 7.69 -5.38 -49.22
N ILE A 208 8.31 -4.25 -49.57
CA ILE A 208 7.99 -3.47 -50.77
C ILE A 208 9.26 -3.10 -51.56
N LYS A 209 9.05 -2.58 -52.76
CA LYS A 209 10.07 -1.95 -53.60
C LYS A 209 9.55 -0.65 -54.22
N ASN A 210 10.43 0.35 -54.37
CA ASN A 210 10.19 1.55 -55.17
C ASN A 210 10.34 1.25 -56.69
N LYS A 211 10.28 2.26 -57.57
CA LYS A 211 10.39 2.05 -59.03
C LYS A 211 11.79 1.59 -59.48
N LYS A 212 12.85 1.95 -58.74
CA LYS A 212 14.23 1.48 -58.98
C LYS A 212 14.44 0.01 -58.57
N GLY A 213 13.62 -0.49 -57.65
CA GLY A 213 13.72 -1.86 -57.13
C GLY A 213 14.44 -1.99 -55.79
N THR A 214 14.82 -0.87 -55.15
CA THR A 214 15.36 -0.81 -53.77
C THR A 214 14.41 -1.56 -52.84
N GLN A 215 14.96 -2.37 -51.93
CA GLN A 215 14.15 -3.13 -50.96
C GLN A 215 13.89 -2.24 -49.74
N LEU A 216 12.62 -2.09 -49.37
CA LEU A 216 12.19 -1.22 -48.28
C LEU A 216 11.09 -1.90 -47.47
N TRP A 217 10.88 -1.49 -46.22
CA TRP A 217 9.68 -1.85 -45.47
C TRP A 217 8.63 -0.75 -45.57
N LEU A 218 7.38 -1.15 -45.80
CA LEU A 218 6.21 -0.32 -45.52
C LEU A 218 5.67 -0.70 -44.14
N GLY A 219 5.64 0.24 -43.20
CA GLY A 219 4.84 0.16 -41.98
C GLY A 219 3.44 0.73 -42.23
N VAL A 220 2.42 0.00 -41.79
CA VAL A 220 1.03 0.47 -41.73
C VAL A 220 0.59 0.47 -40.27
N ASP A 221 0.20 1.63 -39.73
CA ASP A 221 -0.20 1.80 -38.33
C ASP A 221 -1.44 2.72 -38.20
N ALA A 222 -1.81 3.08 -36.96
CA ALA A 222 -2.95 3.93 -36.66
C ALA A 222 -2.73 5.42 -37.02
N LEU A 223 -1.48 5.85 -37.17
CA LEU A 223 -1.06 7.24 -37.40
C LEU A 223 -0.76 7.55 -38.87
N GLY A 224 -0.51 6.53 -39.71
CA GLY A 224 -0.31 6.69 -41.16
C GLY A 224 0.40 5.51 -41.84
N LEU A 225 1.22 5.87 -42.83
CA LEU A 225 2.12 5.00 -43.56
C LEU A 225 3.56 5.50 -43.42
N ASN A 226 4.47 4.62 -43.02
CA ASN A 226 5.88 4.95 -42.81
C ASN A 226 6.76 4.04 -43.69
N ILE A 227 7.85 4.58 -44.23
CA ILE A 227 8.84 3.85 -45.02
C ILE A 227 10.14 3.72 -44.24
N TYR A 228 10.72 2.53 -44.26
CA TYR A 228 11.98 2.21 -43.59
C TYR A 228 12.97 1.56 -44.56
N GLU A 229 14.26 1.77 -44.32
CA GLU A 229 15.35 1.01 -44.95
C GLU A 229 15.27 -0.47 -44.59
N LYS A 230 15.93 -1.36 -45.35
CA LYS A 230 15.72 -2.81 -45.19
C LYS A 230 16.29 -3.34 -43.87
N GLU A 231 17.32 -2.68 -43.36
CA GLU A 231 18.14 -3.01 -42.19
C GLU A 231 17.63 -2.40 -40.87
N ASP A 232 16.85 -1.32 -40.94
CA ASP A 232 16.34 -0.57 -39.78
C ASP A 232 14.80 -0.62 -39.75
N LYS A 233 14.22 -1.11 -38.65
CA LYS A 233 12.77 -1.12 -38.41
C LYS A 233 12.31 -0.16 -37.31
N LEU A 234 13.24 0.48 -36.61
CA LEU A 234 12.94 1.42 -35.54
C LEU A 234 12.79 2.84 -36.09
N THR A 235 13.68 3.24 -37.00
CA THR A 235 13.73 4.61 -37.54
C THR A 235 13.14 4.66 -38.95
N PRO A 236 11.85 5.00 -39.11
CA PRO A 236 11.33 5.33 -40.44
C PRO A 236 12.04 6.57 -41.00
N LYS A 237 12.11 6.67 -42.33
CA LYS A 237 12.76 7.78 -43.04
C LYS A 237 11.76 8.74 -43.71
N ILE A 238 10.59 8.23 -44.12
CA ILE A 238 9.55 8.98 -44.84
C ILE A 238 8.18 8.60 -44.28
N GLY A 239 7.32 9.59 -44.01
CA GLY A 239 5.97 9.37 -43.47
C GLY A 239 4.87 10.09 -44.26
N PHE A 240 3.72 9.42 -44.36
CA PHE A 240 2.48 9.96 -44.92
C PHE A 240 1.35 9.78 -43.89
N PRO A 241 0.85 10.84 -43.24
CA PRO A 241 -0.29 10.74 -42.33
C PRO A 241 -1.56 10.36 -43.08
N TRP A 242 -2.53 9.76 -42.40
CA TRP A 242 -3.82 9.40 -43.01
C TRP A 242 -4.55 10.64 -43.59
N SER A 243 -4.40 11.81 -42.99
CA SER A 243 -4.91 13.11 -43.50
C SER A 243 -4.35 13.56 -44.85
N GLU A 244 -3.28 12.95 -45.36
CA GLU A 244 -2.76 13.24 -46.72
C GLU A 244 -3.30 12.28 -47.79
N ILE A 245 -4.02 11.21 -47.42
CA ILE A 245 -4.31 10.08 -48.31
C ILE A 245 -5.78 10.06 -48.74
N ARG A 246 -6.03 10.22 -50.05
CA ARG A 246 -7.39 10.34 -50.62
C ARG A 246 -7.99 9.02 -51.08
N ASN A 247 -7.19 8.15 -51.67
CA ASN A 247 -7.67 6.89 -52.25
C ASN A 247 -6.54 5.87 -52.32
N ILE A 248 -6.86 4.60 -52.05
CA ILE A 248 -5.89 3.51 -52.01
C ILE A 248 -6.36 2.38 -52.92
N SER A 249 -5.48 1.94 -53.82
CA SER A 249 -5.78 0.92 -54.83
C SER A 249 -4.56 0.04 -55.11
N PHE A 250 -4.77 -1.12 -55.75
CA PHE A 250 -3.68 -1.93 -56.28
C PHE A 250 -4.11 -2.68 -57.53
N ASN A 251 -3.14 -3.03 -58.38
CA ASN A 251 -3.31 -3.91 -59.53
C ASN A 251 -2.13 -4.91 -59.60
N ASP A 252 -2.43 -6.20 -59.55
CA ASP A 252 -1.48 -7.29 -59.27
C ASP A 252 -0.48 -6.94 -58.14
N LYS A 253 0.79 -6.70 -58.49
CA LYS A 253 1.89 -6.34 -57.58
C LYS A 253 2.01 -4.83 -57.33
N LYS A 254 1.55 -3.99 -58.26
CA LYS A 254 1.62 -2.52 -58.14
C LYS A 254 0.57 -2.03 -57.15
N PHE A 255 1.00 -1.35 -56.10
CA PHE A 255 0.14 -0.59 -55.19
C PHE A 255 0.15 0.88 -55.61
N SER A 256 -0.94 1.62 -55.39
CA SER A 256 -1.06 3.01 -55.81
C SER A 256 -1.96 3.79 -54.85
N ILE A 257 -1.35 4.77 -54.20
CA ILE A 257 -1.93 5.62 -53.17
C ILE A 257 -2.01 7.03 -53.75
N LYS A 258 -3.22 7.59 -53.78
CA LYS A 258 -3.47 8.93 -54.32
C LYS A 258 -3.52 9.93 -53.16
N PRO A 259 -2.68 10.97 -53.17
CA PRO A 259 -2.74 12.01 -52.14
C PRO A 259 -4.01 12.87 -52.29
N ILE A 260 -4.33 13.65 -51.25
CA ILE A 260 -5.36 14.70 -51.29
C ILE A 260 -4.88 15.87 -52.17
N ASP A 261 -3.59 16.24 -52.10
CA ASP A 261 -3.02 17.24 -53.01
C ASP A 261 -2.99 16.70 -54.45
N LYS A 262 -3.84 17.28 -55.29
CA LYS A 262 -3.94 16.96 -56.73
C LYS A 262 -2.69 17.36 -57.54
N LYS A 263 -1.76 18.13 -56.96
CA LYS A 263 -0.46 18.48 -57.58
C LYS A 263 0.64 17.47 -57.26
N ALA A 264 0.49 16.68 -56.20
CA ALA A 264 1.42 15.60 -55.86
C ALA A 264 1.16 14.37 -56.74
N PRO A 265 2.20 13.62 -57.14
CA PRO A 265 2.04 12.38 -57.91
C PRO A 265 1.39 11.27 -57.08
N ASP A 266 0.86 10.24 -57.75
CA ASP A 266 0.46 8.99 -57.08
C ASP A 266 1.71 8.36 -56.41
N PHE A 267 1.65 8.09 -55.10
CA PHE A 267 2.65 7.30 -54.38
C PHE A 267 2.49 5.82 -54.79
N VAL A 268 3.57 5.22 -55.32
CA VAL A 268 3.52 3.92 -56.00
C VAL A 268 4.67 3.04 -55.52
N PHE A 269 4.33 1.84 -55.06
CA PHE A 269 5.30 0.80 -54.71
C PHE A 269 4.86 -0.57 -55.23
N TYR A 270 5.75 -1.55 -55.15
CA TYR A 270 5.52 -2.91 -55.62
C TYR A 270 5.74 -3.90 -54.48
N SER A 271 4.75 -4.75 -54.18
CA SER A 271 4.95 -5.88 -53.26
C SER A 271 5.12 -7.19 -54.04
N PRO A 272 5.77 -8.23 -53.48
CA PRO A 272 6.11 -9.42 -54.25
C PRO A 272 4.91 -10.32 -54.60
N ARG A 273 3.75 -10.15 -53.96
CA ARG A 273 2.59 -11.04 -54.09
C ARG A 273 1.26 -10.28 -53.96
N LEU A 274 0.31 -10.48 -54.89
CA LEU A 274 -1.07 -9.96 -54.87
C LEU A 274 -1.79 -10.09 -53.50
N ARG A 275 -1.52 -11.16 -52.75
CA ARG A 275 -2.08 -11.37 -51.40
C ARG A 275 -1.60 -10.32 -50.39
N ILE A 276 -0.35 -9.89 -50.48
CA ILE A 276 0.22 -8.88 -49.59
C ILE A 276 -0.50 -7.55 -49.84
N ASN A 277 -0.67 -7.15 -51.12
CA ASN A 277 -1.50 -5.99 -51.49
C ASN A 277 -2.93 -6.08 -50.94
N LYS A 278 -3.56 -7.26 -50.94
CA LYS A 278 -4.87 -7.48 -50.31
C LYS A 278 -4.86 -7.28 -48.78
N ARG A 279 -3.80 -7.71 -48.07
CA ARG A 279 -3.64 -7.46 -46.62
C ARG A 279 -3.34 -5.99 -46.32
N ILE A 280 -2.47 -5.35 -47.11
CA ILE A 280 -2.15 -3.91 -46.99
C ILE A 280 -3.43 -3.10 -47.14
N LEU A 281 -4.20 -3.28 -48.23
CA LEU A 281 -5.46 -2.54 -48.42
C LEU A 281 -6.44 -2.72 -47.25
N GLN A 282 -6.63 -3.95 -46.75
CA GLN A 282 -7.51 -4.24 -45.61
C GLN A 282 -7.01 -3.71 -44.25
N LEU A 283 -5.77 -3.24 -44.16
CA LEU A 283 -5.22 -2.54 -43.00
C LEU A 283 -5.27 -1.03 -43.20
N CYS A 284 -4.91 -0.52 -44.38
CA CYS A 284 -4.97 0.91 -44.67
C CYS A 284 -6.41 1.44 -44.61
N MET A 285 -7.38 0.71 -45.16
CA MET A 285 -8.79 1.11 -45.09
C MET A 285 -9.25 1.26 -43.63
N GLY A 286 -9.04 0.24 -42.79
CA GLY A 286 -9.52 0.24 -41.40
C GLY A 286 -8.75 1.17 -40.45
N ASN A 287 -7.44 1.36 -40.65
CA ASN A 287 -6.69 2.36 -39.88
C ASN A 287 -7.13 3.78 -40.23
N HIS A 288 -7.29 4.11 -41.52
CA HIS A 288 -7.83 5.41 -41.93
C HIS A 288 -9.28 5.63 -41.46
N GLU A 289 -10.11 4.58 -41.52
CA GLU A 289 -11.50 4.57 -41.05
C GLU A 289 -11.60 4.89 -39.55
N LEU A 290 -10.72 4.31 -38.72
CA LEU A 290 -10.59 4.66 -37.29
C LEU A 290 -9.99 6.07 -37.08
N TYR A 291 -8.95 6.44 -37.83
CA TYR A 291 -8.36 7.78 -37.83
C TYR A 291 -9.40 8.88 -38.10
N MET A 292 -10.33 8.62 -39.04
CA MET A 292 -11.47 9.49 -39.35
C MET A 292 -12.64 9.40 -38.36
N ARG A 293 -12.72 8.35 -37.54
CA ARG A 293 -13.67 8.29 -36.42
C ARG A 293 -13.20 9.19 -35.28
N ARG A 294 -11.92 9.13 -34.91
CA ARG A 294 -11.27 9.93 -33.84
C ARG A 294 -11.29 11.44 -34.11
N ARG A 295 -11.39 11.85 -35.38
CA ARG A 295 -11.43 13.27 -35.81
C ARG A 295 -12.84 13.81 -35.96
N LYS A 296 -13.80 13.16 -35.31
CA LYS A 296 -15.21 13.57 -35.12
C LYS A 296 -15.55 13.42 -33.63
N PRO A 297 -16.60 14.09 -33.12
CA PRO A 297 -17.13 13.80 -31.79
C PRO A 297 -17.48 12.32 -31.64
N ASP A 298 -17.35 11.79 -30.43
CA ASP A 298 -17.70 10.40 -30.13
C ASP A 298 -19.17 10.12 -30.51
N THR A 299 -19.38 9.05 -31.30
CA THR A 299 -20.72 8.45 -31.47
C THR A 299 -21.30 8.16 -30.10
N ILE A 300 -22.57 8.47 -29.85
CA ILE A 300 -23.08 8.46 -28.47
C ILE A 300 -22.92 7.09 -27.80
N GLU A 301 -22.92 5.94 -28.49
CA GLU A 301 -22.58 4.62 -27.90
C GLU A 301 -21.24 4.59 -27.15
N VAL A 302 -20.25 5.33 -27.66
CA VAL A 302 -18.93 5.50 -27.04
C VAL A 302 -19.03 6.41 -25.81
N GLN A 303 -19.95 7.36 -25.81
CA GLN A 303 -20.28 8.18 -24.64
C GLN A 303 -20.95 7.33 -23.55
N GLN A 304 -21.97 6.50 -23.82
CA GLN A 304 -22.47 5.51 -22.84
C GLN A 304 -21.37 4.56 -22.36
N MET A 305 -20.54 4.03 -23.27
CA MET A 305 -19.48 3.12 -22.87
C MET A 305 -18.46 3.83 -21.96
N LYS A 306 -18.12 5.09 -22.23
CA LYS A 306 -17.26 5.91 -21.36
C LYS A 306 -17.94 6.32 -20.06
N ALA A 307 -19.25 6.60 -20.06
CA ALA A 307 -20.04 6.90 -18.85
C ALA A 307 -20.13 5.67 -17.95
N GLN A 308 -20.62 4.54 -18.48
CA GLN A 308 -20.66 3.24 -17.81
C GLN A 308 -19.28 2.83 -17.28
N ALA A 309 -18.20 2.99 -18.05
CA ALA A 309 -16.85 2.68 -17.58
C ALA A 309 -16.34 3.64 -16.49
N ARG A 310 -16.74 4.92 -16.49
CA ARG A 310 -16.48 5.85 -15.38
C ARG A 310 -17.26 5.44 -14.14
N GLU A 311 -18.56 5.18 -14.25
CA GLU A 311 -19.43 4.71 -13.17
C GLU A 311 -18.92 3.41 -12.55
N GLU A 312 -18.61 2.40 -13.37
CA GLU A 312 -18.04 1.13 -12.91
C GLU A 312 -16.68 1.33 -12.23
N LYS A 313 -15.84 2.25 -12.71
CA LYS A 313 -14.55 2.57 -12.09
C LYS A 313 -14.72 3.33 -10.77
N GLN A 314 -15.63 4.31 -10.71
CA GLN A 314 -15.99 5.04 -9.50
C GLN A 314 -16.58 4.10 -8.44
N HIS A 315 -17.45 3.18 -8.83
CA HIS A 315 -17.99 2.14 -7.94
C HIS A 315 -16.89 1.23 -7.39
N LYS A 316 -16.03 0.68 -8.26
CA LYS A 316 -14.87 -0.14 -7.84
C LYS A 316 -13.93 0.62 -6.89
N GLN A 317 -13.69 1.91 -7.14
CA GLN A 317 -12.89 2.77 -6.27
C GLN A 317 -13.57 3.06 -4.93
N MET A 318 -14.88 3.31 -4.92
CA MET A 318 -15.66 3.55 -3.70
C MET A 318 -15.74 2.27 -2.83
N GLU A 319 -16.05 1.13 -3.43
CA GLU A 319 -16.06 -0.19 -2.78
C GLU A 319 -14.69 -0.50 -2.17
N ARG A 320 -13.59 -0.29 -2.92
CA ARG A 320 -12.24 -0.42 -2.40
C ARG A 320 -11.95 0.55 -1.25
N ALA A 321 -12.36 1.82 -1.35
CA ALA A 321 -12.16 2.80 -0.28
C ALA A 321 -12.94 2.45 0.99
N GLN A 322 -14.15 1.89 0.87
CA GLN A 322 -14.94 1.36 1.98
C GLN A 322 -14.23 0.16 2.64
N LEU A 323 -13.73 -0.80 1.85
CA LEU A 323 -12.98 -1.96 2.32
C LEU A 323 -11.66 -1.58 3.00
N GLU A 324 -10.89 -0.64 2.45
CA GLU A 324 -9.67 -0.12 3.08
C GLU A 324 -9.99 0.67 4.36
N GLY A 325 -11.09 1.43 4.38
CA GLY A 325 -11.58 2.10 5.57
C GLY A 325 -12.09 1.14 6.65
N GLU A 326 -12.67 0.00 6.28
CA GLU A 326 -12.99 -1.08 7.21
C GLU A 326 -11.73 -1.77 7.75
N LYS A 327 -10.76 -2.09 6.89
CA LYS A 327 -9.47 -2.68 7.28
C LYS A 327 -8.74 -1.81 8.30
N LYS A 328 -8.62 -0.50 8.04
CA LYS A 328 -8.03 0.49 8.97
C LYS A 328 -8.78 0.57 10.30
N ARG A 329 -10.11 0.44 10.30
CA ARG A 329 -10.92 0.40 11.54
C ARG A 329 -10.70 -0.89 12.33
N ARG A 330 -10.62 -2.05 11.66
CA ARG A 330 -10.28 -3.34 12.30
C ARG A 330 -8.88 -3.30 12.91
N GLU A 331 -7.88 -2.80 12.17
CA GLU A 331 -6.51 -2.61 12.64
C GLU A 331 -6.44 -1.66 13.85
N ALA A 332 -7.18 -0.55 13.84
CA ALA A 332 -7.25 0.37 14.97
C ALA A 332 -7.86 -0.28 16.23
N ILE A 333 -8.96 -1.02 16.08
CA ILE A 333 -9.62 -1.76 17.19
C ILE A 333 -8.70 -2.85 17.74
N GLU A 334 -7.90 -3.51 16.90
CA GLU A 334 -6.92 -4.52 17.33
C GLU A 334 -5.78 -3.89 18.14
N ILE A 335 -5.26 -2.74 17.71
CA ILE A 335 -4.25 -1.96 18.45
C ILE A 335 -4.80 -1.43 19.78
N GLU A 336 -6.03 -0.90 19.79
CA GLU A 336 -6.70 -0.40 21.01
C GLU A 336 -6.95 -1.56 22.00
N LYS A 337 -7.38 -2.73 21.51
CA LYS A 337 -7.54 -3.95 22.29
C LYS A 337 -6.22 -4.42 22.88
N GLU A 338 -5.13 -4.41 22.12
CA GLU A 338 -3.79 -4.71 22.63
C GLU A 338 -3.34 -3.74 23.74
N GLN A 339 -3.68 -2.46 23.62
CA GLN A 339 -3.38 -1.45 24.66
C GLN A 339 -4.20 -1.73 25.92
N MET A 340 -5.52 -1.92 25.80
CA MET A 340 -6.39 -2.29 26.92
C MET A 340 -5.98 -3.60 27.61
N GLU A 341 -5.50 -4.60 26.85
CA GLU A 341 -5.00 -5.86 27.43
C GLU A 341 -3.70 -5.65 28.22
N LYS A 342 -2.79 -4.79 27.75
CA LYS A 342 -1.56 -4.40 28.48
C LYS A 342 -1.90 -3.59 29.73
N GLU A 343 -2.78 -2.60 29.65
CA GLU A 343 -3.24 -1.81 30.81
C GLU A 343 -3.94 -2.68 31.86
N LYS A 344 -4.76 -3.64 31.43
CA LYS A 344 -5.40 -4.65 32.30
C LYS A 344 -4.37 -5.53 33.03
N GLN A 345 -3.30 -5.95 32.36
CA GLN A 345 -2.21 -6.70 32.99
C GLN A 345 -1.48 -5.84 34.03
N ASP A 346 -1.20 -4.58 33.71
CA ASP A 346 -0.56 -3.61 34.60
C ASP A 346 -1.41 -3.30 35.85
N LEU A 347 -2.72 -3.10 35.67
CA LEU A 347 -3.69 -2.95 36.76
C LEU A 347 -3.78 -4.21 37.62
N MET A 348 -3.76 -5.41 37.02
CA MET A 348 -3.77 -6.68 37.74
C MET A 348 -2.50 -6.86 38.59
N MET A 349 -1.32 -6.51 38.07
CA MET A 349 -0.07 -6.50 38.85
C MET A 349 -0.13 -5.50 40.02
N ARG A 350 -0.69 -4.31 39.82
CA ARG A 350 -0.87 -3.32 40.90
C ARG A 350 -1.84 -3.83 41.97
N LEU A 351 -2.97 -4.43 41.59
CA LEU A 351 -3.92 -5.04 42.52
C LEU A 351 -3.27 -6.16 43.34
N TYR A 352 -2.50 -7.05 42.71
CA TYR A 352 -1.74 -8.10 43.42
C TYR A 352 -0.75 -7.49 44.44
N GLN A 353 -0.02 -6.44 44.06
CA GLN A 353 0.88 -5.74 44.97
C GLN A 353 0.15 -5.03 46.13
N PHE A 354 -1.08 -4.57 45.93
CA PHE A 354 -1.91 -4.03 47.02
C PHE A 354 -2.41 -5.16 47.92
N GLU A 355 -2.86 -6.29 47.37
CA GLU A 355 -3.33 -7.45 48.14
C GLU A 355 -2.21 -8.04 49.01
N GLU A 356 -1.00 -8.21 48.48
CA GLU A 356 0.22 -8.57 49.23
C GLU A 356 0.50 -7.61 50.39
N LYS A 357 0.45 -6.29 50.13
CA LYS A 357 0.67 -5.26 51.17
C LYS A 357 -0.40 -5.29 52.24
N THR A 358 -1.67 -5.47 51.88
CA THR A 358 -2.79 -5.56 52.81
C THR A 358 -2.67 -6.81 53.68
N LYS A 359 -2.48 -8.00 53.08
CA LYS A 359 -2.27 -9.25 53.83
C LYS A 359 -1.08 -9.17 54.78
N LYS A 360 0.01 -8.52 54.35
CA LYS A 360 1.15 -8.26 55.23
C LYS A 360 0.78 -7.32 56.39
N ALA A 361 0.10 -6.20 56.12
CA ALA A 361 -0.34 -5.27 57.15
C ALA A 361 -1.33 -5.90 58.14
N GLU A 362 -2.25 -6.75 57.67
CA GLU A 362 -3.16 -7.54 58.51
C GLU A 362 -2.38 -8.52 59.42
N LYS A 363 -1.38 -9.22 58.88
CA LYS A 363 -0.51 -10.11 59.66
C LYS A 363 0.34 -9.36 60.67
N ASP A 364 0.96 -8.25 60.28
CA ASP A 364 1.78 -7.40 61.14
C ASP A 364 0.90 -6.80 62.28
N LEU A 365 -0.34 -6.40 61.98
CA LEU A 365 -1.34 -5.96 62.98
C LEU A 365 -1.78 -7.10 63.92
N GLN A 366 -2.00 -8.31 63.38
CA GLN A 366 -2.36 -9.48 64.19
C GLN A 366 -1.21 -9.87 65.15
N GLU A 367 0.04 -9.81 64.70
CA GLU A 367 1.21 -10.00 65.55
C GLU A 367 1.34 -8.90 66.62
N GLN A 368 1.12 -7.63 66.26
CA GLN A 368 1.10 -6.53 67.24
C GLN A 368 0.00 -6.73 68.29
N MET A 369 -1.19 -7.15 67.89
CA MET A 369 -2.31 -7.42 68.81
C MET A 369 -2.01 -8.60 69.74
N GLN A 370 -1.36 -9.66 69.25
CA GLN A 370 -0.90 -10.77 70.09
C GLN A 370 0.17 -10.33 71.10
N ARG A 371 1.17 -9.54 70.67
CA ARG A 371 2.21 -8.99 71.57
C ARG A 371 1.61 -8.05 72.61
N ALA A 372 0.61 -7.23 72.25
CA ALA A 372 -0.11 -6.38 73.19
C ALA A 372 -0.89 -7.18 74.25
N MET A 373 -1.56 -8.27 73.85
CA MET A 373 -2.21 -9.18 74.82
C MET A 373 -1.19 -9.88 75.74
N GLN A 374 -0.02 -10.25 75.22
CA GLN A 374 1.03 -10.86 76.04
C GLN A 374 1.58 -9.85 77.07
N LEU A 375 1.90 -8.62 76.63
CA LEU A 375 2.39 -7.56 77.51
C LEU A 375 1.37 -7.14 78.56
N ASP A 376 0.06 -7.14 78.26
CA ASP A 376 -0.97 -6.87 79.28
C ASP A 376 -1.09 -8.01 80.32
N ARG A 377 -0.86 -9.28 79.92
CA ARG A 377 -0.76 -10.40 80.88
C ARG A 377 0.49 -10.30 81.75
N GLU A 378 1.64 -10.01 81.14
CA GLU A 378 2.90 -9.83 81.86
C GLU A 378 2.83 -8.63 82.83
N ARG A 379 2.18 -7.52 82.43
CA ARG A 379 1.91 -6.39 83.32
C ARG A 379 1.00 -6.77 84.49
N ARG A 380 -0.09 -7.51 84.26
CA ARG A 380 -0.98 -7.99 85.35
C ARG A 380 -0.25 -8.90 86.33
N LEU A 381 0.57 -9.84 85.85
CA LEU A 381 1.38 -10.71 86.72
C LEU A 381 2.38 -9.91 87.55
N ALA A 382 3.00 -8.87 86.97
CA ALA A 382 3.87 -7.95 87.69
C ALA A 382 3.11 -7.04 88.68
N GLU A 383 1.88 -6.61 88.36
CA GLU A 383 0.98 -5.87 89.26
C GLU A 383 0.55 -6.75 90.46
N GLU A 384 0.21 -8.01 90.22
CA GLU A 384 -0.13 -9.00 91.26
C GLU A 384 1.08 -9.33 92.16
N GLU A 385 2.28 -9.49 91.59
CA GLU A 385 3.51 -9.71 92.37
C GLU A 385 3.95 -8.46 93.15
N ALA A 386 3.83 -7.27 92.57
CA ALA A 386 4.08 -6.01 93.27
C ALA A 386 3.10 -5.81 94.43
N ALA A 387 1.81 -6.10 94.23
CA ALA A 387 0.81 -6.04 95.30
C ALA A 387 1.10 -7.06 96.42
N ARG A 388 1.57 -8.26 96.09
CA ARG A 388 2.02 -9.27 97.08
C ARG A 388 3.19 -8.74 97.93
N LEU A 389 4.20 -8.15 97.28
CA LEU A 389 5.38 -7.60 97.95
C LEU A 389 5.06 -6.34 98.78
N GLU A 390 4.13 -5.50 98.33
CA GLU A 390 3.63 -4.34 99.09
C GLU A 390 2.85 -4.79 100.33
N ALA A 391 2.01 -5.83 100.22
CA ALA A 391 1.30 -6.41 101.36
C ALA A 391 2.25 -7.05 102.39
N GLU A 392 3.27 -7.76 101.93
CA GLU A 392 4.33 -8.34 102.78
C GLU A 392 5.14 -7.23 103.49
N ARG A 393 5.48 -6.15 102.78
CA ARG A 393 6.11 -4.94 103.33
C ARG A 393 5.22 -4.26 104.38
N GLN A 394 3.91 -4.16 104.15
CA GLN A 394 2.97 -3.58 105.12
C GLN A 394 2.86 -4.44 106.39
N ALA A 395 2.78 -5.77 106.24
CA ALA A 395 2.79 -6.69 107.39
C ALA A 395 4.09 -6.56 108.22
N ALA A 396 5.25 -6.45 107.56
CA ALA A 396 6.53 -6.22 108.22
C ALA A 396 6.61 -4.85 108.93
N LEU A 397 5.97 -3.81 108.39
CA LEU A 397 5.87 -2.50 109.04
C LEU A 397 4.98 -2.55 110.29
N PHE A 398 3.80 -3.19 110.22
CA PHE A 398 2.94 -3.37 111.39
C PHE A 398 3.63 -4.19 112.49
N ALA A 399 4.31 -5.29 112.14
CA ALA A 399 5.08 -6.08 113.12
C ALA A 399 6.21 -5.26 113.79
N LYS A 400 6.88 -4.39 113.03
CA LYS A 400 7.89 -3.46 113.56
C LYS A 400 7.27 -2.42 114.49
N GLU A 401 6.10 -1.87 114.16
CA GLU A 401 5.39 -0.88 114.98
C GLU A 401 4.86 -1.51 116.28
N GLU A 402 4.36 -2.74 116.24
CA GLU A 402 3.92 -3.46 117.44
C GLU A 402 5.09 -3.81 118.37
N LEU A 403 6.24 -4.24 117.83
CA LEU A 403 7.48 -4.41 118.59
C LEU A 403 7.97 -3.07 119.20
N ALA A 404 7.85 -1.96 118.47
CA ALA A 404 8.19 -0.64 118.99
C ALA A 404 7.26 -0.20 120.13
N ARG A 405 5.96 -0.52 120.05
CA ARG A 405 5.00 -0.25 121.14
C ARG A 405 5.31 -1.10 122.37
N GLN A 406 5.61 -2.38 122.21
CA GLN A 406 6.04 -3.27 123.30
C GLN A 406 7.30 -2.73 123.99
N ALA A 407 8.31 -2.30 123.22
CA ALA A 407 9.51 -1.68 123.76
C ALA A 407 9.21 -0.36 124.49
N GLN A 408 8.30 0.48 123.98
CA GLN A 408 7.92 1.74 124.61
C GLN A 408 7.17 1.52 125.94
N ASP A 409 6.29 0.53 126.02
CA ASP A 409 5.58 0.19 127.26
C ASP A 409 6.52 -0.45 128.31
N GLN A 410 7.51 -1.22 127.86
CA GLN A 410 8.60 -1.73 128.71
C GLN A 410 9.48 -0.59 129.26
N LEU A 411 9.70 0.46 128.47
CA LEU A 411 10.48 1.64 128.87
C LEU A 411 9.73 2.50 129.90
N LYS A 412 8.41 2.72 129.73
CA LYS A 412 7.55 3.37 130.75
C LYS A 412 7.55 2.62 132.09
N SER A 413 7.60 1.28 132.05
CA SER A 413 7.71 0.47 133.27
C SER A 413 9.04 0.67 134.00
N GLN A 414 10.15 0.86 133.28
CA GLN A 414 11.41 1.29 133.88
C GLN A 414 11.35 2.73 134.42
N GLU A 415 10.69 3.66 133.72
CA GLU A 415 10.51 5.05 134.19
C GLU A 415 9.71 5.12 135.50
N GLN A 416 8.69 4.27 135.68
CA GLN A 416 7.94 4.19 136.95
C GLN A 416 8.80 3.67 138.12
N LEU A 417 9.58 2.62 137.90
CA LEU A 417 10.56 2.12 138.88
C LEU A 417 11.64 3.16 139.20
N ALA A 418 12.07 3.94 138.21
CA ALA A 418 13.00 5.05 138.40
C ALA A 418 12.36 6.21 139.20
N ALA A 419 11.05 6.45 139.05
CA ALA A 419 10.32 7.47 139.80
C ALA A 419 10.12 7.10 141.28
N GLU A 420 9.81 5.84 141.61
CA GLU A 420 9.75 5.37 143.01
C GLU A 420 11.13 5.42 143.67
N LEU A 421 12.18 4.99 142.95
CA LEU A 421 13.57 5.18 143.40
C LEU A 421 13.93 6.65 143.57
N ALA A 422 13.43 7.54 142.72
CA ALA A 422 13.63 8.98 142.85
C ALA A 422 12.88 9.58 144.05
N GLU A 423 11.68 9.11 144.42
CA GLU A 423 11.01 9.56 145.65
C GLU A 423 11.79 9.14 146.89
N HIS A 424 12.21 7.87 146.97
CA HIS A 424 13.05 7.39 148.06
C HIS A 424 14.40 8.13 148.12
N THR A 425 15.01 8.38 146.96
CA THR A 425 16.26 9.15 146.87
C THR A 425 16.05 10.62 147.23
N ALA A 426 14.91 11.23 146.91
CA ALA A 426 14.56 12.60 147.33
C ALA A 426 14.30 12.68 148.85
N ARG A 427 13.75 11.62 149.45
CA ARG A 427 13.58 11.49 150.91
C ARG A 427 14.93 11.38 151.63
N ILE A 428 15.89 10.67 151.04
CA ILE A 428 17.29 10.65 151.49
C ILE A 428 17.95 12.00 151.22
N ALA A 429 17.73 12.61 150.06
CA ALA A 429 18.29 13.90 149.67
C ALA A 429 17.80 15.04 150.56
N LEU A 430 16.57 15.01 151.10
CA LEU A 430 16.13 16.01 152.09
C LEU A 430 16.85 15.86 153.44
N LEU A 431 17.23 14.63 153.84
CA LEU A 431 18.10 14.39 155.00
C LEU A 431 19.55 14.78 154.70
N GLU A 432 20.02 14.55 153.47
CA GLU A 432 21.34 14.94 153.01
C GLU A 432 21.45 16.43 152.64
N GLU A 433 20.38 17.16 152.33
CA GLU A 433 20.35 18.60 152.03
C GLU A 433 20.12 19.42 153.32
N ALA A 434 19.49 18.83 154.34
CA ALA A 434 19.70 19.28 155.73
C ALA A 434 21.19 19.17 156.16
N LYS A 435 22.00 18.42 155.41
CA LYS A 435 23.47 18.34 155.50
C LYS A 435 24.19 19.14 154.39
N LYS A 436 23.62 19.31 153.18
CA LYS A 436 24.25 19.96 152.01
C LYS A 436 23.88 21.43 151.81
N ARG A 437 22.85 21.95 152.51
CA ARG A 437 22.79 23.39 152.88
C ARG A 437 23.80 23.75 153.99
N LYS A 438 24.74 22.84 154.30
CA LYS A 438 26.03 23.15 154.92
C LYS A 438 27.22 22.97 153.96
N GLU A 439 26.99 22.84 152.65
CA GLU A 439 28.04 22.54 151.64
C GLU A 439 27.88 23.28 150.29
N GLU A 440 26.66 23.55 149.78
CA GLU A 440 26.46 24.04 148.39
C GLU A 440 26.24 25.55 148.25
N GLU A 441 27.33 26.28 148.06
CA GLU A 441 27.34 27.72 147.82
C GLU A 441 27.84 27.95 146.28
N ALA A 442 26.96 28.08 145.16
CA ALA A 442 27.13 27.73 143.62
C ALA A 442 26.61 28.59 142.29
N MET A 443 26.29 28.07 141.00
CA MET A 443 26.33 28.73 139.55
C MET A 443 25.34 28.36 138.26
N THR A 444 25.40 28.91 136.95
CA THR A 444 24.39 28.83 135.70
C THR A 444 24.78 29.05 134.10
N TRP A 445 23.85 29.07 133.01
CA TRP A 445 23.77 29.76 131.56
C TRP A 445 23.52 29.06 130.07
N GLN A 446 22.78 29.63 128.98
CA GLN A 446 22.93 29.60 127.37
C GLN A 446 21.77 29.51 126.16
N ASN A 447 21.98 30.08 124.88
CA ASN A 447 21.72 29.85 123.31
C ASN A 447 20.38 29.82 122.32
N ARG A 448 20.40 30.09 120.91
CA ARG A 448 19.30 29.94 119.75
C ARG A 448 19.53 30.26 118.13
N ALA A 449 18.57 30.12 117.09
CA ALA A 449 18.68 30.24 115.51
C ALA A 449 17.40 30.52 114.46
N GLN A 450 17.44 30.54 113.03
CA GLN A 450 16.36 30.97 111.94
C GLN A 450 16.41 30.56 110.33
N GLU A 451 15.43 30.85 109.34
CA GLU A 451 15.25 30.38 107.81
C GLU A 451 14.27 31.15 106.70
N ALA A 452 14.18 30.94 105.28
CA ALA A 452 13.19 31.51 104.17
C ALA A 452 13.15 31.16 102.53
N GLN A 453 12.07 31.51 101.67
CA GLN A 453 11.81 31.79 100.10
C GLN A 453 11.42 30.74 98.87
N HIS A 454 10.94 30.91 97.54
CA HIS A 454 10.16 31.82 96.50
C HIS A 454 9.92 31.31 94.93
N ASP A 455 8.93 31.72 93.98
CA ASP A 455 8.69 31.34 92.44
C ASP A 455 7.63 32.12 91.42
N LEU A 456 7.52 32.00 89.99
CA LEU A 456 6.41 32.48 88.94
C LEU A 456 6.45 32.43 87.26
N VAL A 457 5.31 32.31 86.41
CA VAL A 457 4.86 32.87 84.96
C VAL A 457 4.36 32.07 83.62
N LYS A 458 3.10 32.34 83.09
CA LYS A 458 2.42 32.36 81.66
C LYS A 458 1.83 31.17 80.77
N THR A 459 0.78 31.49 79.93
CA THR A 459 -0.04 30.69 78.92
C THR A 459 -0.62 31.54 77.72
N ARG A 460 -1.31 30.97 76.65
CA ARG A 460 -2.48 31.51 75.82
C ARG A 460 -2.69 31.08 74.30
N GLU A 461 -3.94 30.72 73.88
CA GLU A 461 -4.67 30.77 72.54
C GLU A 461 -4.60 29.69 71.40
N GLU A 462 -5.66 29.63 70.54
CA GLU A 462 -6.07 28.51 69.62
C GLU A 462 -6.79 28.93 68.25
N LEU A 463 -7.39 27.96 67.49
CA LEU A 463 -8.43 28.03 66.37
C LEU A 463 -8.01 28.11 64.85
N HIS A 464 -8.81 27.82 63.77
CA HIS A 464 -9.88 26.81 63.43
C HIS A 464 -10.44 26.87 61.93
N THR A 465 -11.10 25.80 61.40
CA THR A 465 -12.11 25.70 60.25
C THR A 465 -11.73 25.32 58.76
N VAL A 466 -12.70 25.25 57.78
CA VAL A 466 -12.81 24.15 56.74
C VAL A 466 -13.65 24.39 55.41
N MET A 467 -13.56 23.48 54.38
CA MET A 467 -14.43 23.21 53.14
C MET A 467 -14.34 24.17 51.89
N THR A 468 -14.88 23.98 50.63
CA THR A 468 -15.95 23.13 49.95
C THR A 468 -15.68 22.92 48.40
N THR A 469 -16.48 22.15 47.60
CA THR A 469 -16.16 21.69 46.18
C THR A 469 -17.35 21.72 45.09
N PRO A 470 -17.29 21.18 43.80
CA PRO A 470 -17.85 21.78 42.51
C PRO A 470 -18.91 20.85 41.76
N PRO A 471 -19.03 20.54 40.41
CA PRO A 471 -18.47 21.00 39.08
C PRO A 471 -19.32 20.94 37.73
N LEU A 472 -18.88 21.64 36.64
CA LEU A 472 -18.91 21.34 35.15
C LEU A 472 -20.23 21.42 34.24
N PRO A 473 -20.47 20.63 33.13
CA PRO A 473 -20.48 21.04 31.68
C PRO A 473 -21.79 20.64 30.86
N PRO A 474 -21.91 20.38 29.49
CA PRO A 474 -21.03 20.44 28.28
C PRO A 474 -21.50 21.16 26.92
N PRO A 475 -22.13 20.60 25.82
CA PRO A 475 -22.06 21.08 24.38
C PRO A 475 -23.47 21.33 23.71
N PRO A 476 -23.84 21.16 22.38
CA PRO A 476 -23.20 20.97 21.03
C PRO A 476 -23.75 22.03 19.98
N PRO A 477 -24.18 21.83 18.68
CA PRO A 477 -23.95 20.90 17.51
C PRO A 477 -23.64 21.69 16.15
N ALA A 478 -24.04 21.47 14.85
CA ALA A 478 -24.72 20.49 13.93
C ALA A 478 -24.59 20.90 12.39
N TYR A 479 -24.91 19.97 11.44
CA TYR A 479 -25.46 20.09 10.04
C TYR A 479 -24.58 19.91 8.75
N GLU A 480 -25.13 19.11 7.82
CA GLU A 480 -24.60 18.45 6.58
C GLU A 480 -25.73 18.38 5.47
N PRO A 481 -25.73 17.63 4.31
CA PRO A 481 -24.74 16.85 3.50
C PRO A 481 -24.89 17.00 1.91
N ASP A 482 -24.45 15.99 1.09
CA ASP A 482 -24.88 15.55 -0.30
C ASP A 482 -24.66 16.47 -1.57
N GLU A 483 -24.62 16.03 -2.87
CA GLU A 483 -24.62 14.72 -3.61
C GLU A 483 -23.99 14.83 -5.07
N ASN A 484 -23.98 13.76 -5.90
CA ASN A 484 -23.35 13.61 -7.26
C ASN A 484 -24.22 12.74 -8.24
N GLU A 485 -24.11 12.59 -9.59
CA GLU A 485 -23.22 13.07 -10.70
C GLU A 485 -23.99 13.23 -12.08
N TYR A 486 -23.46 12.83 -13.27
CA TYR A 486 -24.00 13.15 -14.63
C TYR A 486 -23.87 12.09 -15.79
N GLU A 487 -24.99 11.89 -16.51
CA GLU A 487 -25.28 11.69 -17.97
C GLU A 487 -24.57 10.72 -18.99
N ASP A 488 -25.41 9.83 -19.58
CA ASP A 488 -25.89 9.71 -21.00
C ASP A 488 -25.16 8.96 -22.17
N GLY A 489 -25.98 8.47 -23.15
CA GLY A 489 -25.70 8.54 -24.60
C GLY A 489 -25.69 7.23 -25.44
N GLU A 490 -26.59 6.99 -26.42
CA GLU A 490 -26.64 5.74 -27.23
C GLU A 490 -25.95 5.71 -28.63
N SER A 491 -25.67 4.50 -29.16
CA SER A 491 -25.69 4.17 -30.61
C SER A 491 -24.64 4.82 -31.58
N ASN A 492 -24.47 4.37 -32.84
CA ASN A 492 -23.92 3.07 -33.29
C ASN A 492 -23.38 3.19 -34.76
N SER A 493 -22.65 2.18 -35.23
CA SER A 493 -22.62 1.71 -36.64
C SER A 493 -21.76 2.41 -37.73
N SER A 494 -21.79 1.78 -38.91
CA SER A 494 -21.40 2.21 -40.27
C SER A 494 -19.91 2.23 -40.70
N TYR A 495 -19.68 1.82 -41.95
CA TYR A 495 -18.42 1.75 -42.73
C TYR A 495 -18.77 1.84 -44.25
N SER A 496 -17.89 1.94 -45.26
CA SER A 496 -16.43 1.92 -45.36
C SER A 496 -15.97 2.75 -46.60
N ALA A 497 -14.76 2.52 -47.14
CA ALA A 497 -13.92 3.62 -47.62
C ALA A 497 -13.66 3.77 -49.15
N ASP A 498 -14.37 4.72 -49.77
CA ASP A 498 -13.65 5.87 -50.31
C ASP A 498 -13.16 6.67 -49.09
N LEU A 499 -11.89 7.05 -49.03
CA LEU A 499 -11.30 7.58 -47.79
C LEU A 499 -11.89 8.98 -47.52
N GLN A 500 -12.65 9.09 -46.43
CA GLN A 500 -13.56 10.22 -46.22
C GLN A 500 -12.79 11.51 -45.88
N THR A 501 -12.57 12.38 -46.85
CA THR A 501 -11.77 13.62 -46.69
C THR A 501 -12.56 14.83 -46.20
N GLY A 502 -13.82 14.66 -45.78
CA GLY A 502 -14.72 15.75 -45.39
C GLY A 502 -14.96 15.80 -43.88
N GLY A 503 -15.01 17.01 -43.31
CA GLY A 503 -15.22 17.22 -41.87
C GLY A 503 -13.96 17.07 -41.02
N ILE A 504 -12.76 17.08 -41.62
CA ILE A 504 -11.49 17.10 -40.90
C ILE A 504 -11.30 18.49 -40.29
N ASN A 505 -11.43 18.62 -38.98
CA ASN A 505 -10.75 19.68 -38.24
C ASN A 505 -9.25 19.32 -38.22
N ASP A 506 -8.45 19.97 -39.08
CA ASP A 506 -7.01 19.68 -39.29
C ASP A 506 -6.15 20.21 -38.14
N HIS A 507 -6.46 19.81 -36.91
CA HIS A 507 -5.72 20.16 -35.69
C HIS A 507 -4.48 19.30 -35.46
N ARG A 508 -4.34 18.20 -36.23
CA ARG A 508 -3.17 17.29 -36.25
C ARG A 508 -2.61 16.97 -34.87
N TYR A 509 -3.47 16.61 -33.92
CA TYR A 509 -3.06 16.33 -32.55
C TYR A 509 -1.98 15.23 -32.47
N GLU A 510 -1.90 14.32 -33.45
CA GLU A 510 -0.81 13.34 -33.58
C GLU A 510 0.58 13.98 -33.75
N GLU A 511 0.68 15.16 -34.33
CA GLU A 511 1.93 15.91 -34.49
C GLU A 511 2.34 16.62 -33.18
N GLN A 512 1.42 16.77 -32.21
CA GLN A 512 1.70 17.38 -30.90
C GLN A 512 2.04 16.34 -29.80
N ARG A 513 1.90 15.04 -30.07
CA ARG A 513 2.13 13.99 -29.05
C ARG A 513 3.58 13.97 -28.54
N ILE A 514 3.70 13.67 -27.25
CA ILE A 514 4.93 13.42 -26.50
C ILE A 514 4.83 12.01 -25.90
N THR A 515 5.94 11.41 -25.53
CA THR A 515 5.93 10.09 -24.87
C THR A 515 5.43 10.20 -23.44
N GLU A 516 4.93 9.10 -22.86
CA GLU A 516 4.60 9.03 -21.43
C GLU A 516 5.87 9.32 -20.59
N ALA A 517 7.07 8.96 -21.09
CA ALA A 517 8.35 9.31 -20.47
C ALA A 517 8.74 10.81 -20.55
N GLU A 518 8.09 11.62 -21.38
CA GLU A 518 8.19 13.08 -21.37
C GLU A 518 7.04 13.74 -20.58
N LYS A 519 5.86 13.12 -20.57
CA LYS A 519 4.64 13.59 -19.91
C LYS A 519 4.63 13.31 -18.39
N ASN A 520 5.27 12.23 -17.95
CA ASN A 520 5.15 11.67 -16.61
C ASN A 520 6.53 11.58 -15.94
N GLU A 521 6.82 12.55 -15.09
CA GLU A 521 8.10 12.68 -14.37
C GLU A 521 8.44 11.44 -13.52
N ARG A 522 7.42 10.69 -13.03
CA ARG A 522 7.64 9.43 -12.31
C ARG A 522 8.22 8.38 -13.25
N VAL A 523 7.56 8.11 -14.38
CA VAL A 523 8.02 7.13 -15.38
C VAL A 523 9.40 7.50 -15.91
N GLN A 524 9.67 8.80 -16.13
CA GLN A 524 10.98 9.28 -16.53
C GLN A 524 12.08 8.93 -15.50
N LYS A 525 11.83 9.20 -14.21
CA LYS A 525 12.76 8.86 -13.11
C LYS A 525 12.97 7.35 -12.97
N GLN A 526 11.92 6.54 -13.15
CA GLN A 526 11.98 5.08 -13.09
C GLN A 526 12.85 4.50 -14.23
N LEU A 527 12.67 4.98 -15.46
CA LEU A 527 13.49 4.56 -16.61
C LEU A 527 14.96 4.98 -16.46
N LEU A 528 15.23 6.18 -15.93
CA LEU A 528 16.60 6.65 -15.65
C LEU A 528 17.28 5.83 -14.54
N ALA A 529 16.56 5.48 -13.47
CA ALA A 529 17.06 4.60 -12.41
C ALA A 529 17.40 3.20 -12.97
N LEU A 530 16.48 2.58 -13.70
CA LEU A 530 16.69 1.29 -14.36
C LEU A 530 17.86 1.31 -15.35
N THR A 531 18.02 2.38 -16.13
CA THR A 531 19.17 2.55 -17.04
C THR A 531 20.49 2.52 -16.26
N SER A 532 20.54 3.19 -15.09
CA SER A 532 21.71 3.19 -14.20
C SER A 532 21.97 1.80 -13.58
N GLU A 533 20.94 1.17 -13.02
CA GLU A 533 21.01 -0.16 -12.38
C GLU A 533 21.48 -1.27 -13.34
N LEU A 534 20.96 -1.26 -14.57
CA LEU A 534 21.26 -2.30 -15.57
C LEU A 534 22.62 -2.08 -16.23
N SER A 535 23.10 -0.84 -16.34
CA SER A 535 24.39 -0.51 -16.95
C SER A 535 25.56 -1.29 -16.34
N GLN A 536 25.53 -1.52 -15.02
CA GLN A 536 26.59 -2.20 -14.27
C GLN A 536 26.70 -3.69 -14.59
N ALA A 537 25.61 -4.32 -15.06
CA ALA A 537 25.55 -5.74 -15.37
C ALA A 537 25.53 -6.03 -16.89
N ARG A 538 25.52 -5.00 -17.74
CA ARG A 538 25.36 -5.15 -19.19
C ARG A 538 26.58 -5.81 -19.85
N ASP A 539 26.32 -6.65 -20.84
CA ASP A 539 27.35 -7.21 -21.71
C ASP A 539 27.30 -6.56 -23.10
N ASP A 540 28.16 -5.56 -23.32
CA ASP A 540 28.24 -4.83 -24.58
C ASP A 540 28.52 -5.71 -25.80
N THR A 541 29.10 -6.91 -25.61
CA THR A 541 29.36 -7.86 -26.71
C THR A 541 28.10 -8.50 -27.28
N LYS A 542 26.96 -8.38 -26.58
CA LYS A 542 25.68 -9.04 -26.92
C LYS A 542 24.61 -8.08 -27.46
N LYS A 543 24.95 -6.81 -27.70
CA LYS A 543 24.02 -5.83 -28.30
C LYS A 543 23.59 -6.30 -29.70
N THR A 544 22.28 -6.40 -29.91
CA THR A 544 21.71 -6.71 -31.23
C THR A 544 21.66 -5.45 -32.11
N PRO A 545 21.45 -5.57 -33.43
CA PRO A 545 21.30 -4.41 -34.31
C PRO A 545 20.22 -3.42 -33.84
N ASN A 546 19.11 -3.91 -33.28
CA ASN A 546 18.06 -3.05 -32.73
C ASN A 546 18.51 -2.31 -31.45
N ASP A 547 19.27 -2.96 -30.56
CA ASP A 547 19.81 -2.26 -29.37
C ASP A 547 20.79 -1.15 -29.78
N LEU A 548 21.55 -1.33 -30.88
CA LEU A 548 22.44 -0.31 -31.45
C LEU A 548 21.66 0.85 -32.09
N LEU A 549 20.68 0.57 -32.95
CA LEU A 549 19.83 1.57 -33.59
C LEU A 549 19.06 2.40 -32.56
N HIS A 550 18.50 1.77 -31.52
CA HIS A 550 17.83 2.47 -30.43
C HIS A 550 18.80 3.33 -29.61
N THR A 551 20.02 2.84 -29.34
CA THR A 551 21.06 3.64 -28.67
C THR A 551 21.46 4.87 -29.51
N GLU A 552 21.50 4.75 -30.84
CA GLU A 552 21.71 5.90 -31.73
C GLU A 552 20.53 6.88 -31.69
N ASN A 553 19.29 6.39 -31.72
CA ASN A 553 18.08 7.21 -31.59
C ASN A 553 18.10 8.04 -30.30
N MET A 554 18.31 7.39 -29.17
CA MET A 554 18.40 8.06 -27.86
C MET A 554 19.55 9.08 -27.82
N ARG A 555 20.73 8.74 -28.37
CA ARG A 555 21.88 9.66 -28.46
C ARG A 555 21.61 10.88 -29.36
N ALA A 556 20.80 10.71 -30.40
CA ALA A 556 20.37 11.79 -31.30
C ALA A 556 19.16 12.58 -30.77
N GLY A 557 18.62 12.25 -29.58
CA GLY A 557 17.41 12.86 -29.05
C GLY A 557 16.13 12.49 -29.83
N ARG A 558 16.16 11.41 -30.60
CA ARG A 558 15.02 10.89 -31.37
C ARG A 558 14.16 9.97 -30.50
N ASP A 559 12.85 10.22 -30.53
CA ASP A 559 11.79 9.30 -30.07
C ASP A 559 10.78 9.07 -31.22
N LYS A 560 9.77 8.24 -30.96
CA LYS A 560 8.71 7.91 -31.92
C LYS A 560 8.01 9.14 -32.51
N TYR A 561 7.57 10.09 -31.69
CA TYR A 561 6.80 11.26 -32.14
C TYR A 561 7.69 12.36 -32.73
N LYS A 562 8.90 12.59 -32.19
CA LYS A 562 9.89 13.48 -32.83
C LYS A 562 10.30 12.95 -34.21
N THR A 563 10.52 11.64 -34.35
CA THR A 563 10.84 11.04 -35.66
C THR A 563 9.65 11.14 -36.62
N LEU A 564 8.42 10.83 -36.17
CA LEU A 564 7.21 10.99 -36.99
C LEU A 564 7.00 12.45 -37.44
N ARG A 565 7.23 13.45 -36.57
CA ARG A 565 7.24 14.87 -36.95
C ARG A 565 8.28 15.16 -38.04
N GLN A 566 9.51 14.67 -37.87
CA GLN A 566 10.61 14.93 -38.81
C GLN A 566 10.34 14.37 -40.21
N ILE A 567 9.93 13.10 -40.31
CA ILE A 567 9.73 12.41 -41.62
C ILE A 567 8.46 12.85 -42.37
N ARG A 568 7.63 13.70 -41.76
CA ARG A 568 6.41 14.28 -42.34
C ARG A 568 6.62 15.72 -42.82
N GLN A 569 7.82 16.29 -42.60
CA GLN A 569 8.17 17.62 -43.11
C GLN A 569 8.20 17.64 -44.65
N GLY A 570 8.15 18.84 -45.22
CA GLY A 570 8.00 19.02 -46.66
C GLY A 570 6.61 18.64 -47.18
N ASN A 571 6.36 18.94 -48.46
CA ASN A 571 5.09 18.60 -49.10
C ASN A 571 5.05 17.13 -49.56
N THR A 572 3.86 16.59 -49.79
CA THR A 572 3.67 15.18 -50.17
C THR A 572 4.40 14.80 -51.45
N LYS A 573 4.58 15.73 -52.41
CA LYS A 573 5.40 15.46 -53.60
C LYS A 573 6.86 15.23 -53.23
N GLN A 574 7.46 16.12 -52.43
CA GLN A 574 8.85 15.99 -51.99
C GLN A 574 9.11 14.63 -51.35
N ARG A 575 8.25 14.20 -50.42
CA ARG A 575 8.34 12.89 -49.75
C ARG A 575 8.18 11.69 -50.69
N ILE A 576 7.47 11.85 -51.82
CA ILE A 576 7.40 10.80 -52.88
C ILE A 576 8.66 10.82 -53.76
N ASP A 577 9.18 12.01 -54.10
CA ASP A 577 10.44 12.14 -54.85
C ASP A 577 11.62 11.57 -54.03
N GLU A 578 11.63 11.78 -52.71
CA GLU A 578 12.57 11.17 -51.75
C GLU A 578 12.44 9.64 -51.68
N PHE A 579 11.22 9.08 -51.70
CA PHE A 579 11.00 7.64 -51.73
C PHE A 579 11.54 6.96 -53.00
N GLU A 580 11.46 7.67 -54.14
CA GLU A 580 12.09 7.23 -55.39
C GLU A 580 13.58 7.64 -55.48
N ALA A 581 14.12 8.37 -54.50
CA ALA A 581 15.55 8.70 -54.39
C ALA A 581 16.35 7.60 -53.68
N LEU A 582 15.71 6.85 -52.75
CA LEU A 582 16.19 5.58 -52.21
C LEU A 582 16.44 4.51 -53.31
#